data_AF-A0AAX1K3G9-F1
#
_entry.id   AF-A0AAX1K3G9-F1
#
_cell.length_a   1.000
_cell.length_b   1.000
_cell.length_c   1.000
_cell.angle_alpha   90.00
_cell.angle_beta   90.00
_cell.angle_gamma   90.00
#
_symmetry.space_group_name_H-M   'P 1'
#
loop_
_entity.id
_entity.type
_entity.pdbx_description
1 polymer ?
#
loop_
_entity_poly.entity_id
_entity_poly.type
_entity_poly.pdbx_seq_one_letter_code
_entity_poly.pdbx_strand_id
1 'polypeptide(L)'
;MTTVLNKKQTYKDIFDGRSYQKVDGALFKNLDQGIKNELLEDYPKLKDDDFIAYVHLTKYSLRYMGKIIVRAQEKNESIKGYVTALSQEKDNINVDEQLQAKITFGQKIADAVAKFGGSWTFIISFILLMAAWMLINQLRLFGLHFDVYPFILLNLALSTLAAVQAPLIMMSQNRAAEYDRLQALNDFNVNKKSEEEIRFLHAKLDHIVQQDQSELLEIQKLQTEMLAAISRQLTRLESMQNQMEGVKEENE
;
A
#
# COMPACT_ATOMS: atom_id res chain seq x y z
N MET A 1 40.48 65.07 -3.23
CA MET A 1 40.74 64.41 -4.53
C MET A 1 41.04 62.95 -4.21
N THR A 2 40.23 61.93 -4.54
CA THR A 2 39.36 61.76 -5.69
C THR A 2 38.25 60.76 -5.33
N THR A 3 37.01 61.18 -5.48
CA THR A 3 35.79 60.39 -5.37
C THR A 3 35.77 59.35 -6.50
N VAL A 4 35.91 58.07 -6.17
CA VAL A 4 35.57 56.99 -7.12
C VAL A 4 34.08 56.69 -6.93
N LEU A 5 33.26 57.33 -7.76
CA LEU A 5 31.84 57.04 -7.93
C LEU A 5 31.68 55.55 -8.30
N ASN A 6 31.31 54.73 -7.33
CA ASN A 6 30.79 53.39 -7.57
C ASN A 6 29.47 53.53 -8.34
N LYS A 7 29.53 53.50 -9.68
CA LYS A 7 28.34 53.48 -10.54
C LYS A 7 27.55 52.21 -10.21
N LYS A 8 26.54 52.33 -9.35
CA LYS A 8 25.54 51.29 -9.10
C LYS A 8 24.99 50.85 -10.46
N GLN A 9 25.31 49.63 -10.90
CA GLN A 9 24.75 49.07 -12.13
C GLN A 9 23.24 48.93 -11.93
N THR A 10 22.48 49.71 -12.68
CA THR A 10 21.02 49.65 -12.73
C THR A 10 20.56 48.87 -13.94
N TYR A 11 19.56 48.01 -13.75
CA TYR A 11 18.90 47.24 -14.79
C TYR A 11 17.48 47.77 -14.98
N LYS A 12 16.99 47.75 -16.23
CA LYS A 12 15.64 48.18 -16.55
C LYS A 12 14.70 46.99 -16.42
N ASP A 13 13.68 47.13 -15.59
CA ASP A 13 12.65 46.09 -15.44
C ASP A 13 11.79 46.00 -16.71
N ILE A 14 11.46 44.77 -17.11
CA ILE A 14 10.69 44.50 -18.33
C ILE A 14 9.21 44.87 -18.21
N PHE A 15 8.65 44.97 -17.01
CA PHE A 15 7.23 45.22 -16.78
C PHE A 15 6.90 46.71 -16.63
N ASP A 16 7.67 47.45 -15.84
CA ASP A 16 7.40 48.88 -15.58
C ASP A 16 8.41 49.84 -16.23
N GLY A 17 9.48 49.31 -16.81
CA GLY A 17 10.53 50.10 -17.45
C GLY A 17 11.36 50.96 -16.49
N ARG A 18 11.22 50.80 -15.18
CA ARG A 18 11.98 51.54 -14.17
C ARG A 18 13.34 50.92 -13.96
N SER A 19 14.28 51.75 -13.48
CA SER A 19 15.65 51.33 -13.17
C SER A 19 15.73 50.78 -11.75
N TYR A 20 16.09 49.52 -11.63
CA TYR A 20 16.30 48.80 -10.38
C TYR A 20 17.78 48.50 -10.18
N GLN A 21 18.24 48.40 -8.93
CA GLN A 21 19.60 47.93 -8.67
C GLN A 21 19.66 46.42 -8.99
N LYS A 22 20.84 45.91 -9.36
CA LYS A 22 21.05 44.47 -9.62
C LYS A 22 20.51 43.56 -8.49
N VAL A 23 20.56 44.03 -7.25
CA VAL A 23 20.10 43.31 -6.04
C VAL A 23 18.58 43.26 -5.88
N ASP A 24 17.84 44.06 -6.65
CA ASP A 24 16.38 44.24 -6.54
C ASP A 24 15.59 43.34 -7.51
N GLY A 25 16.25 42.43 -8.22
CA GLY A 25 15.60 41.51 -9.13
C GLY A 25 16.50 40.35 -9.55
N ALA A 26 16.04 39.62 -10.57
CA ALA A 26 16.77 38.51 -11.17
C ALA A 26 16.62 38.56 -12.70
N LEU A 27 17.60 37.97 -13.39
CA LEU A 27 17.48 37.72 -14.83
C LEU A 27 16.58 36.51 -15.06
N PHE A 28 15.78 36.55 -16.13
CA PHE A 28 14.85 35.49 -16.48
C PHE A 28 15.51 34.11 -16.49
N LYS A 29 16.73 33.98 -17.06
CA LYS A 29 17.46 32.69 -17.10
C LYS A 29 17.76 32.08 -15.72
N ASN A 30 17.89 32.90 -14.69
CA ASN A 30 18.22 32.46 -13.33
C ASN A 30 16.99 32.13 -12.48
N LEU A 31 15.78 32.34 -13.01
CA LEU A 31 14.55 32.00 -12.31
C LEU A 31 14.31 30.49 -12.30
N ASP A 32 13.60 30.05 -11.26
CA ASP A 32 13.11 28.69 -11.16
C ASP A 32 12.18 28.34 -12.34
N GLN A 33 12.22 27.10 -12.82
CA GLN A 33 11.48 26.69 -14.02
C GLN A 33 9.97 26.85 -13.82
N GLY A 34 9.48 26.64 -12.60
CA GLY A 34 8.10 26.88 -12.24
C GLY A 34 7.64 28.32 -12.49
N ILE A 35 8.42 29.27 -11.96
CA ILE A 35 8.16 30.70 -12.11
C ILE A 35 8.30 31.15 -13.57
N LYS A 36 9.28 30.60 -14.30
CA LYS A 36 9.43 30.86 -15.75
C LYS A 36 8.18 30.47 -16.52
N ASN A 37 7.61 29.30 -16.24
CA ASN A 37 6.41 28.83 -16.92
C ASN A 37 5.22 29.76 -16.61
N GLU A 38 5.06 30.20 -15.37
CA GLU A 38 4.00 31.18 -15.01
C GLU A 38 4.19 32.53 -15.72
N LEU A 39 5.43 32.99 -15.87
CA LEU A 39 5.75 34.24 -16.55
C LEU A 39 5.52 34.14 -18.06
N LEU A 40 5.87 33.02 -18.68
CA LEU A 40 5.68 32.78 -20.12
C LEU A 40 4.21 32.63 -20.50
N GLU A 41 3.35 32.20 -19.57
CA GLU A 41 1.90 32.14 -19.77
C GLU A 41 1.32 33.54 -20.07
N ASP A 42 1.75 34.56 -19.32
CA ASP A 42 1.30 35.94 -19.49
C ASP A 42 2.19 36.73 -20.49
N TYR A 43 3.47 36.38 -20.65
CA TYR A 43 4.46 37.08 -21.48
C TYR A 43 5.34 36.12 -22.32
N PRO A 44 4.83 35.59 -23.44
CA PRO A 44 5.50 34.55 -24.22
C PRO A 44 6.76 35.00 -24.98
N LYS A 45 7.08 36.30 -24.98
CA LYS A 45 8.23 36.88 -25.70
C LYS A 45 9.42 37.21 -24.80
N LEU A 46 9.39 36.80 -23.53
CA LEU A 46 10.49 36.97 -22.58
C LEU A 46 11.77 36.30 -23.08
N LYS A 47 12.90 36.96 -22.88
CA LYS A 47 14.24 36.50 -23.23
C LYS A 47 15.07 36.24 -21.98
N ASP A 48 16.07 35.38 -22.09
CA ASP A 48 16.95 34.95 -20.99
C ASP A 48 17.67 36.08 -20.25
N ASP A 49 17.95 37.19 -20.94
CA ASP A 49 18.64 38.36 -20.39
C ASP A 49 17.68 39.46 -19.89
N ASP A 50 16.37 39.23 -19.91
CA ASP A 50 15.40 40.18 -19.39
C ASP A 50 15.47 40.23 -17.86
N PHE A 51 15.58 41.44 -17.31
CA PHE A 51 15.63 41.67 -15.87
C PHE A 51 14.21 41.87 -15.32
N ILE A 52 13.91 41.18 -14.22
CA ILE A 52 12.63 41.25 -13.55
C ILE A 52 12.84 41.61 -12.08
N ALA A 53 12.21 42.69 -11.63
CA ALA A 53 12.23 43.15 -10.25
C ALA A 53 11.42 42.21 -9.33
N TYR A 54 11.89 42.04 -8.08
CA TYR A 54 11.22 41.16 -7.11
C TYR A 54 9.79 41.56 -6.82
N VAL A 55 9.45 42.86 -6.89
CA VAL A 55 8.06 43.35 -6.73
C VAL A 55 7.10 42.66 -7.71
N HIS A 56 7.54 42.48 -8.95
CA HIS A 56 6.75 41.80 -9.98
C HIS A 56 6.84 40.28 -9.85
N LEU A 57 8.00 39.73 -9.46
CA LEU A 57 8.16 38.28 -9.22
C LEU A 57 7.27 37.76 -8.10
N THR A 58 7.07 38.52 -7.01
CA THR A 58 6.29 38.08 -5.84
C THR A 58 4.88 37.58 -6.23
N LYS A 59 4.21 38.25 -7.18
CA LYS A 59 2.88 37.82 -7.66
C LYS A 59 2.93 36.44 -8.33
N TYR A 60 3.89 36.23 -9.21
CA TYR A 60 4.06 34.95 -9.93
C TYR A 60 4.57 33.85 -9.01
N SER A 61 5.44 34.16 -8.06
CA SER A 61 5.89 33.23 -7.02
C SER A 61 4.73 32.76 -6.14
N LEU A 62 3.81 33.64 -5.73
CA LEU A 62 2.61 33.27 -4.97
C LEU A 62 1.66 32.39 -5.78
N ARG A 63 1.43 32.72 -7.07
CA ARG A 63 0.61 31.90 -7.97
C ARG A 63 1.21 30.50 -8.14
N TYR A 64 2.52 30.43 -8.38
CA TYR A 64 3.24 29.17 -8.52
C TYR A 64 3.17 28.31 -7.26
N MET A 65 3.41 28.91 -6.08
CA MET A 65 3.29 28.23 -4.79
C MET A 65 1.89 27.67 -4.57
N GLY A 66 0.84 28.42 -4.93
CA GLY A 66 -0.54 27.93 -4.87
C GLY A 66 -0.79 26.72 -5.77
N LYS A 67 -0.22 26.71 -6.99
CA LYS A 67 -0.30 25.56 -7.90
C LYS A 67 0.39 24.31 -7.33
N ILE A 68 1.55 24.44 -6.66
CA ILE A 68 2.21 23.30 -6.00
C ILE A 68 1.32 22.70 -4.91
N ILE A 69 0.75 23.55 -4.04
CA ILE A 69 -0.10 23.10 -2.92
C ILE A 69 -1.34 22.33 -3.42
N VAL A 70 -2.01 22.84 -4.46
CA VAL A 70 -3.19 22.17 -5.03
C VAL A 70 -2.82 20.80 -5.61
N ARG A 71 -1.74 20.71 -6.39
CA ARG A 71 -1.26 19.42 -6.94
C ARG A 71 -0.94 18.42 -5.84
N ALA A 72 -0.29 18.85 -4.76
CA ALA A 72 0.02 18.01 -3.61
C ALA A 72 -1.24 17.48 -2.91
N GLN A 73 -2.30 18.29 -2.84
CA GLN A 73 -3.60 17.87 -2.28
C GLN A 73 -4.32 16.85 -3.18
N GLU A 74 -4.42 17.12 -4.48
CA GLU A 74 -5.04 16.21 -5.46
C GLU A 74 -4.36 14.84 -5.46
N LYS A 75 -3.02 14.82 -5.40
CA LYS A 75 -2.23 13.59 -5.33
C LYS A 75 -2.55 12.79 -4.06
N ASN A 76 -2.65 13.44 -2.91
CA ASN A 76 -3.03 12.80 -1.65
C ASN A 76 -4.44 12.19 -1.69
N GLU A 77 -5.40 12.85 -2.33
CA GLU A 77 -6.76 12.33 -2.49
C GLU A 77 -6.78 11.08 -3.40
N SER A 78 -6.03 11.12 -4.50
CA SER A 78 -5.90 9.95 -5.40
C SER A 78 -5.37 8.72 -4.66
N ILE A 79 -4.37 8.89 -3.78
CA ILE A 79 -3.77 7.81 -2.99
C ILE A 79 -4.81 7.19 -2.04
N LYS A 80 -5.62 8.01 -1.36
CA LYS A 80 -6.70 7.52 -0.48
C LYS A 80 -7.71 6.66 -1.24
N GLY A 81 -8.04 7.06 -2.47
CA GLY A 81 -8.91 6.28 -3.36
C GLY A 81 -8.34 4.91 -3.70
N TYR A 82 -7.06 4.84 -4.10
CA TYR A 82 -6.39 3.57 -4.40
C TYR A 82 -6.33 2.64 -3.19
N VAL A 83 -6.00 3.14 -2.00
CA VAL A 83 -5.91 2.33 -0.76
C VAL A 83 -7.28 1.74 -0.38
N THR A 84 -8.35 2.52 -0.57
CA THR A 84 -9.71 2.09 -0.26
C THR A 84 -10.19 1.02 -1.26
N ALA A 85 -9.83 1.15 -2.54
CA ALA A 85 -10.14 0.15 -3.56
C ALA A 85 -9.43 -1.20 -3.30
N LEU A 86 -8.13 -1.17 -3.00
CA LEU A 86 -7.35 -2.39 -2.71
C LEU A 86 -7.84 -3.13 -1.45
N SER A 87 -8.37 -2.41 -0.47
CA SER A 87 -8.88 -3.02 0.77
C SER A 87 -10.14 -3.87 0.55
N GLN A 88 -10.83 -3.73 -0.59
CA GLN A 88 -12.05 -4.48 -0.90
C GLN A 88 -11.82 -5.69 -1.82
N GLU A 89 -10.66 -5.80 -2.47
CA GLU A 89 -10.35 -6.87 -3.41
C GLU A 89 -9.85 -8.11 -2.66
N LYS A 90 -10.79 -8.78 -1.97
CA LYS A 90 -10.50 -10.00 -1.22
C LYS A 90 -10.60 -11.21 -2.16
N ASP A 91 -9.54 -11.46 -2.91
CA ASP A 91 -9.39 -12.65 -3.76
C ASP A 91 -9.20 -13.91 -2.88
N ASN A 92 -10.31 -14.46 -2.38
CA ASN A 92 -10.29 -15.77 -1.74
C ASN A 92 -10.37 -16.85 -2.83
N ILE A 93 -9.21 -17.40 -3.20
CA ILE A 93 -9.16 -18.64 -3.98
C ILE A 93 -9.78 -19.75 -3.10
N ASN A 94 -11.01 -20.16 -3.42
CA ASN A 94 -11.71 -21.21 -2.68
C ASN A 94 -11.18 -22.60 -3.08
N VAL A 95 -10.20 -23.09 -2.32
CA VAL A 95 -9.64 -24.45 -2.44
C VAL A 95 -10.75 -25.51 -2.36
N ASP A 96 -11.76 -25.27 -1.52
CA ASP A 96 -12.92 -26.14 -1.31
C ASP A 96 -13.68 -26.45 -2.60
N GLU A 97 -13.87 -25.45 -3.47
CA GLU A 97 -14.68 -25.60 -4.68
C GLU A 97 -13.97 -26.48 -5.72
N GLN A 98 -12.65 -26.32 -5.85
CA GLN A 98 -11.83 -27.14 -6.76
C GLN A 98 -11.72 -28.60 -6.30
N LEU A 99 -11.73 -28.83 -4.99
CA LEU A 99 -11.69 -30.17 -4.39
C LEU A 99 -13.04 -30.87 -4.45
N GLN A 100 -14.14 -30.18 -4.11
CA GLN A 100 -15.48 -30.76 -4.12
C GLN A 100 -15.92 -31.18 -5.53
N ALA A 101 -15.48 -30.46 -6.56
CA ALA A 101 -15.74 -30.81 -7.96
C ALA A 101 -15.15 -32.17 -8.39
N LYS A 102 -14.19 -32.74 -7.65
CA LYS A 102 -13.48 -33.99 -8.00
C LYS A 102 -13.83 -35.20 -7.14
N ILE A 103 -14.74 -35.09 -6.17
CA ILE A 103 -15.02 -36.19 -5.23
C ILE A 103 -15.82 -37.31 -5.91
N THR A 104 -15.25 -38.52 -5.91
CA THR A 104 -15.92 -39.72 -6.42
C THR A 104 -16.85 -40.37 -5.39
N PHE A 105 -17.81 -41.19 -5.85
CA PHE A 105 -18.74 -41.90 -4.97
C PHE A 105 -18.04 -42.80 -3.94
N GLY A 106 -17.01 -43.55 -4.36
CA GLY A 106 -16.22 -44.40 -3.46
C GLY A 106 -15.52 -43.60 -2.36
N GLN A 107 -15.02 -42.41 -2.68
CA GLN A 107 -14.41 -41.51 -1.68
C GLN A 107 -15.43 -40.97 -0.67
N LYS A 108 -16.68 -40.68 -1.09
CA LYS A 108 -17.76 -40.29 -0.15
C LYS A 108 -18.09 -41.39 0.84
N ILE A 109 -18.14 -42.64 0.37
CA ILE A 109 -18.37 -43.80 1.25
C ILE A 109 -17.20 -44.02 2.19
N ALA A 110 -15.96 -43.98 1.69
CA ALA A 110 -14.77 -44.11 2.52
C ALA A 110 -14.75 -43.09 3.66
N ASP A 111 -15.22 -41.86 3.44
CA ASP A 111 -15.30 -40.83 4.47
C ASP A 111 -16.36 -41.05 5.51
N ALA A 112 -17.55 -41.43 5.06
CA ALA A 112 -18.62 -41.75 5.97
C ALA A 112 -18.19 -42.90 6.90
N VAL A 113 -17.54 -43.92 6.32
CA VAL A 113 -17.04 -45.08 7.08
C VAL A 113 -15.86 -44.71 7.97
N ALA A 114 -14.89 -43.90 7.51
CA ALA A 114 -13.76 -43.46 8.33
C ALA A 114 -14.21 -42.57 9.50
N LYS A 115 -15.15 -41.64 9.25
CA LYS A 115 -15.72 -40.77 10.28
C LYS A 115 -16.53 -41.55 11.31
N PHE A 116 -17.28 -42.56 10.86
CA PHE A 116 -18.03 -43.44 11.74
C PHE A 116 -17.11 -44.37 12.56
N GLY A 117 -16.15 -45.03 11.90
CA GLY A 117 -15.19 -45.93 12.50
C GLY A 117 -14.21 -45.26 13.47
N GLY A 118 -13.96 -43.96 13.32
CA GLY A 118 -13.14 -43.15 14.23
C GLY A 118 -13.88 -42.59 15.45
N SER A 119 -15.18 -42.85 15.61
CA SER A 119 -15.97 -42.33 16.74
C SER A 119 -15.82 -43.18 18.01
N TRP A 120 -15.69 -42.52 19.15
CA TRP A 120 -15.73 -43.16 20.47
C TRP A 120 -17.04 -43.95 20.71
N THR A 121 -18.16 -43.48 20.17
CA THR A 121 -19.45 -44.17 20.29
C THR A 121 -19.48 -45.49 19.52
N PHE A 122 -18.80 -45.55 18.36
CA PHE A 122 -18.68 -46.77 17.58
C PHE A 122 -17.83 -47.81 18.31
N ILE A 123 -16.68 -47.40 18.87
CA ILE A 123 -15.78 -48.28 19.62
C ILE A 123 -16.53 -48.94 20.80
N ILE A 124 -17.26 -48.15 21.59
CA ILE A 124 -18.01 -48.67 22.75
C ILE A 124 -19.14 -49.61 22.31
N SER A 125 -19.93 -49.22 21.29
CA SER A 125 -21.01 -50.07 20.75
C SER A 125 -20.47 -51.39 20.19
N PHE A 126 -19.31 -51.36 19.54
CA PHE A 126 -18.69 -52.53 18.94
C PHE A 126 -18.23 -53.54 20.00
N ILE A 127 -17.60 -53.05 21.08
CA ILE A 127 -17.23 -53.88 22.24
C ILE A 127 -18.46 -54.51 22.90
N LEU A 128 -19.54 -53.74 23.09
CA LEU A 128 -20.79 -54.26 23.65
C LEU A 128 -21.44 -55.32 22.75
N LEU A 129 -21.43 -55.11 21.43
CA LEU A 129 -21.94 -56.06 20.46
C LEU A 129 -21.15 -57.38 20.50
N MET A 130 -19.81 -57.31 20.57
CA MET A 130 -18.96 -58.49 20.73
C MET A 130 -19.26 -59.23 22.03
N ALA A 131 -19.38 -58.51 23.15
CA ALA A 131 -19.73 -59.11 24.44
C ALA A 131 -21.12 -59.78 24.39
N ALA A 132 -22.11 -59.14 23.77
CA ALA A 132 -23.44 -59.70 23.58
C ALA A 132 -23.41 -60.97 22.72
N TRP A 133 -22.64 -60.98 21.62
CA TRP A 133 -22.46 -62.16 20.77
C TRP A 133 -21.87 -63.34 21.55
N MET A 134 -20.85 -63.10 22.36
CA MET A 134 -20.24 -64.13 23.22
C MET A 134 -21.25 -64.65 24.26
N LEU A 135 -22.00 -63.76 24.92
CA LEU A 135 -23.00 -64.14 25.94
C LEU A 135 -24.15 -64.97 25.34
N ILE A 136 -24.70 -64.58 24.19
CA ILE A 136 -25.78 -65.31 23.52
C ILE A 136 -25.35 -66.73 23.14
N ASN A 137 -24.13 -66.89 22.59
CA ASN A 137 -23.60 -68.20 22.22
C ASN A 137 -23.22 -69.05 23.45
N GLN A 138 -22.74 -68.43 24.54
CA GLN A 138 -22.38 -69.14 25.76
C GLN A 138 -23.60 -69.62 26.56
N LEU A 139 -24.64 -68.80 26.66
CA LEU A 139 -25.86 -69.09 27.44
C LEU A 139 -26.84 -70.00 26.70
N ARG A 140 -26.52 -70.43 25.48
CA ARG A 140 -27.31 -71.38 24.67
C ARG A 140 -28.77 -70.96 24.50
N LEU A 141 -29.03 -69.65 24.38
CA LEU A 141 -30.39 -69.09 24.41
C LEU A 141 -31.34 -69.65 23.33
N PHE A 142 -30.82 -70.28 22.28
CA PHE A 142 -31.60 -70.85 21.17
C PHE A 142 -31.40 -72.36 20.94
N GLY A 143 -30.74 -73.08 21.85
CA GLY A 143 -30.54 -74.54 21.72
C GLY A 143 -29.68 -75.00 20.53
N LEU A 144 -29.10 -74.06 19.76
CA LEU A 144 -28.28 -74.29 18.58
C LEU A 144 -26.83 -73.84 18.86
N HIS A 145 -25.85 -74.69 18.52
CA HIS A 145 -24.42 -74.42 18.65
C HIS A 145 -23.92 -73.64 17.43
N PHE A 146 -24.20 -72.33 17.37
CA PHE A 146 -23.83 -71.52 16.21
C PHE A 146 -22.34 -71.13 16.21
N ASP A 147 -21.79 -70.69 17.35
CA ASP A 147 -20.37 -70.30 17.48
C ASP A 147 -19.83 -70.64 18.90
N VAL A 148 -19.40 -71.89 19.11
CA VAL A 148 -18.88 -72.38 20.41
C VAL A 148 -17.45 -71.88 20.63
N TYR A 149 -17.07 -71.62 21.89
CA TYR A 149 -15.69 -71.31 22.27
C TYR A 149 -14.72 -72.28 21.58
N PRO A 150 -13.80 -71.81 20.72
CA PRO A 150 -13.13 -70.50 20.72
C PRO A 150 -13.68 -69.40 19.75
N PHE A 151 -14.95 -69.42 19.33
CA PHE A 151 -15.62 -68.40 18.49
C PHE A 151 -15.01 -68.19 17.09
N ILE A 152 -15.03 -69.23 16.25
CA ILE A 152 -14.38 -69.21 14.93
C ILE A 152 -15.06 -68.25 13.94
N LEU A 153 -16.39 -68.15 13.99
CA LEU A 153 -17.16 -67.31 13.05
C LEU A 153 -16.97 -65.83 13.37
N LEU A 154 -16.99 -65.47 14.67
CA LEU A 154 -16.66 -64.13 15.12
C LEU A 154 -15.25 -63.73 14.69
N ASN A 155 -14.27 -64.63 14.87
CA ASN A 155 -12.89 -64.37 14.48
C ASN A 155 -12.73 -64.16 12.96
N LEU A 156 -13.41 -64.97 12.14
CA LEU A 156 -13.41 -64.81 10.68
C LEU A 156 -14.01 -63.46 10.25
N ALA A 157 -15.13 -63.06 10.87
CA ALA A 157 -15.77 -61.79 10.59
C ALA A 157 -14.88 -60.60 10.97
N LEU A 158 -14.26 -60.63 12.15
CA LEU A 158 -13.33 -59.58 12.61
C LEU A 158 -12.10 -59.47 11.71
N SER A 159 -11.53 -60.60 11.29
CA SER A 159 -10.37 -60.63 10.39
C SER A 159 -10.70 -60.02 9.03
N THR A 160 -11.89 -60.32 8.49
CA THR A 160 -12.35 -59.76 7.22
C THR A 160 -12.63 -58.26 7.35
N LEU A 161 -13.24 -57.82 8.46
CA LEU A 161 -13.49 -56.42 8.74
C LEU A 161 -12.18 -55.62 8.83
N ALA A 162 -11.19 -56.14 9.55
CA ALA A 162 -9.87 -55.53 9.67
C ALA A 162 -9.14 -55.43 8.33
N ALA A 163 -9.24 -56.47 7.48
CA ALA A 163 -8.63 -56.49 6.16
C ALA A 163 -9.19 -55.39 5.23
N VAL A 164 -10.50 -55.14 5.29
CA VAL A 164 -11.15 -54.05 4.52
C VAL A 164 -10.88 -52.68 5.13
N GLN A 165 -10.69 -52.60 6.45
CA GLN A 165 -10.48 -51.36 7.18
C GLN A 165 -9.17 -50.66 6.79
N ALA A 166 -8.07 -51.39 6.62
CA ALA A 166 -6.76 -50.79 6.35
C ALA A 166 -6.71 -49.99 5.03
N PRO A 167 -7.17 -50.51 3.87
CA PRO A 167 -7.25 -49.73 2.62
C PRO A 167 -8.21 -48.55 2.72
N LEU A 168 -9.32 -48.68 3.44
CA LEU A 168 -10.30 -47.61 3.60
C LEU A 168 -9.74 -46.44 4.42
N ILE A 169 -9.02 -46.75 5.51
CA ILE A 169 -8.26 -45.75 6.28
C ILE A 169 -7.18 -45.11 5.41
N MET A 170 -6.43 -45.91 4.64
CA MET A 170 -5.38 -45.37 3.76
C MET A 170 -5.96 -44.44 2.68
N MET A 171 -7.13 -44.76 2.12
CA MET A 171 -7.82 -43.91 1.15
C MET A 171 -8.29 -42.58 1.77
N SER A 172 -8.83 -42.61 2.99
CA SER A 172 -9.26 -41.37 3.68
C SER A 172 -8.06 -40.51 4.08
N GLN A 173 -6.96 -41.13 4.53
CA GLN A 173 -5.69 -40.44 4.82
C GLN A 173 -5.08 -39.81 3.57
N ASN A 174 -5.01 -40.54 2.46
CA ASN A 174 -4.45 -40.01 1.21
C ASN A 174 -5.25 -38.80 0.71
N ARG A 175 -6.57 -38.79 0.91
CA ARG A 175 -7.40 -37.63 0.55
C ARG A 175 -7.24 -36.46 1.52
N ALA A 176 -7.11 -36.71 2.82
CA ALA A 176 -6.81 -35.67 3.79
C ALA A 176 -5.45 -35.01 3.48
N ALA A 177 -4.42 -35.80 3.16
CA ALA A 177 -3.11 -35.29 2.77
C ALA A 177 -3.14 -34.46 1.48
N GLU A 178 -3.95 -34.85 0.49
CA GLU A 178 -4.12 -34.06 -0.74
C GLU A 178 -4.82 -32.72 -0.46
N TYR A 179 -5.84 -32.72 0.42
CA TYR A 179 -6.49 -31.49 0.87
C TYR A 179 -5.49 -30.55 1.57
N ASP A 180 -4.72 -31.08 2.54
CA ASP A 180 -3.70 -30.31 3.26
C ASP A 180 -2.63 -29.76 2.32
N ARG A 181 -2.22 -30.53 1.30
CA ARG A 181 -1.27 -30.09 0.28
C ARG A 181 -1.83 -28.94 -0.57
N LEU A 182 -3.07 -29.04 -1.02
CA LEU A 182 -3.72 -28.00 -1.83
C LEU A 182 -3.94 -26.73 -1.01
N GLN A 183 -4.34 -26.87 0.26
CA GLN A 183 -4.44 -25.74 1.18
C GLN A 183 -3.09 -25.05 1.38
N ALA A 184 -2.02 -25.82 1.63
CA ALA A 184 -0.68 -25.26 1.79
C ALA A 184 -0.17 -24.55 0.52
N LEU A 185 -0.47 -25.08 -0.67
CA LEU A 185 -0.15 -24.41 -1.94
C LEU A 185 -0.93 -23.11 -2.10
N ASN A 186 -2.21 -23.10 -1.73
CA ASN A 186 -3.01 -21.89 -1.77
C ASN A 186 -2.49 -20.83 -0.81
N ASP A 187 -2.23 -21.21 0.44
CA ASP A 187 -1.67 -20.31 1.46
C ASP A 187 -0.31 -19.76 1.00
N PHE A 188 0.54 -20.59 0.38
CA PHE A 188 1.79 -20.15 -0.23
C PHE A 188 1.58 -19.12 -1.33
N ASN A 189 0.64 -19.36 -2.25
CA ASN A 189 0.34 -18.43 -3.35
C ASN A 189 -0.24 -17.10 -2.83
N VAL A 190 -1.16 -17.15 -1.86
CA VAL A 190 -1.71 -15.95 -1.20
C VAL A 190 -0.60 -15.16 -0.52
N ASN A 191 0.29 -15.84 0.21
CA ASN A 191 1.40 -15.18 0.89
C ASN A 191 2.38 -14.55 -0.10
N LYS A 192 2.70 -15.25 -1.19
CA LYS A 192 3.55 -14.72 -2.27
C LYS A 192 2.92 -13.50 -2.93
N LYS A 193 1.62 -13.56 -3.27
CA LYS A 193 0.87 -12.42 -3.83
C LYS A 193 0.89 -11.23 -2.87
N SER A 194 0.66 -11.49 -1.58
CA SER A 194 0.73 -10.46 -0.53
C SER A 194 2.13 -9.84 -0.43
N GLU A 195 3.20 -10.63 -0.51
CA GLU A 195 4.58 -10.12 -0.51
C GLU A 195 4.85 -9.21 -1.72
N GLU A 196 4.40 -9.61 -2.91
CA GLU A 196 4.51 -8.83 -4.14
C GLU A 196 3.72 -7.51 -4.04
N GLU A 197 2.49 -7.54 -3.53
CA GLU A 197 1.67 -6.36 -3.28
C GLU A 197 2.31 -5.41 -2.27
N ILE A 198 2.85 -5.93 -1.16
CA ILE A 198 3.58 -5.13 -0.16
C ILE A 198 4.81 -4.48 -0.79
N ARG A 199 5.60 -5.22 -1.59
CA ARG A 199 6.77 -4.67 -2.29
C ARG A 199 6.37 -3.56 -3.26
N PHE A 200 5.28 -3.75 -4.00
CA PHE A 200 4.75 -2.74 -4.92
C PHE A 200 4.28 -1.49 -4.17
N LEU A 201 3.55 -1.65 -3.06
CA LEU A 201 3.13 -0.55 -2.19
C LEU A 201 4.33 0.21 -1.62
N HIS A 202 5.37 -0.49 -1.17
CA HIS A 202 6.60 0.14 -0.70
C HIS A 202 7.28 0.96 -1.79
N ALA A 203 7.46 0.41 -2.98
CA ALA A 203 8.06 1.14 -4.10
C ALA A 203 7.26 2.40 -4.47
N LYS A 204 5.92 2.31 -4.43
CA LYS A 204 5.02 3.45 -4.68
C LYS A 204 5.09 4.48 -3.55
N LEU A 205 5.17 4.04 -2.29
CA LEU A 205 5.34 4.91 -1.13
C LEU A 205 6.67 5.67 -1.22
N ASP A 206 7.77 4.99 -1.53
CA ASP A 206 9.08 5.61 -1.68
C ASP A 206 9.07 6.67 -2.79
N HIS A 207 8.44 6.36 -3.93
CA HIS A 207 8.25 7.33 -5.01
C HIS A 207 7.45 8.55 -4.56
N ILE A 208 6.34 8.34 -3.83
CA ILE A 208 5.51 9.44 -3.31
C ILE A 208 6.32 10.30 -2.33
N VAL A 209 7.00 9.68 -1.36
CA VAL A 209 7.81 10.37 -0.35
C VAL A 209 8.93 11.19 -0.99
N GLN A 210 9.64 10.66 -1.98
CA GLN A 210 10.68 11.40 -2.70
C GLN A 210 10.10 12.62 -3.42
N GLN A 211 8.97 12.45 -4.09
CA GLN A 211 8.31 13.56 -4.77
C GLN A 211 7.80 14.62 -3.77
N ASP A 212 7.15 14.23 -2.68
CA ASP A 212 6.64 15.14 -1.66
C ASP A 212 7.78 15.91 -0.97
N GLN A 213 8.92 15.26 -0.75
CA GLN A 213 10.13 15.92 -0.23
C GLN A 213 10.64 16.99 -1.20
N SER A 214 10.64 16.71 -2.51
CA SER A 214 11.06 17.69 -3.52
C SER A 214 10.12 18.90 -3.58
N GLU A 215 8.80 18.67 -3.54
CA GLU A 215 7.79 19.73 -3.54
C GLU A 215 7.88 20.60 -2.26
N LEU A 216 8.12 19.99 -1.10
CA LEU A 216 8.31 20.73 0.15
C LEU A 216 9.57 21.60 0.12
N LEU A 217 10.70 21.07 -0.38
CA LEU A 217 11.94 21.84 -0.52
C LEU A 217 11.76 23.03 -1.47
N GLU A 218 11.01 22.84 -2.56
CA GLU A 218 10.66 23.91 -3.49
C GLU A 218 9.83 25.01 -2.82
N ILE A 219 8.79 24.63 -2.07
CA ILE A 219 7.99 25.58 -1.28
C ILE A 219 8.87 26.34 -0.27
N GLN A 220 9.76 25.65 0.46
CA GLN A 220 10.66 26.29 1.42
C GLN A 220 11.64 27.27 0.76
N LYS A 221 12.19 26.91 -0.40
CA LYS A 221 13.04 27.79 -1.20
C LYS A 221 12.28 29.06 -1.62
N LEU A 222 11.08 28.90 -2.17
CA LEU A 222 10.21 30.01 -2.57
C LEU A 222 9.85 30.92 -1.39
N GLN A 223 9.53 30.35 -0.23
CA GLN A 223 9.27 31.12 0.99
C GLN A 223 10.50 31.91 1.42
N THR A 224 11.69 31.31 1.40
CA THR A 224 12.95 31.97 1.76
C THR A 224 13.28 33.11 0.80
N GLU A 225 13.10 32.90 -0.51
CA GLU A 225 13.29 33.94 -1.54
C GLU A 225 12.32 35.11 -1.36
N MET A 226 11.05 34.82 -1.07
CA MET A 226 10.04 35.84 -0.82
C MET A 226 10.32 36.62 0.47
N LEU A 227 10.71 35.96 1.56
CA LEU A 227 11.14 36.62 2.80
C LEU A 227 12.34 37.53 2.56
N ALA A 228 13.33 37.06 1.80
CA ALA A 228 14.48 37.87 1.43
C ALA A 228 14.09 39.08 0.56
N ALA A 229 13.13 38.91 -0.37
CA ALA A 229 12.61 39.99 -1.18
C ALA A 229 11.85 41.05 -0.35
N ILE A 230 10.99 40.60 0.57
CA ILE A 230 10.26 41.49 1.49
C ILE A 230 11.23 42.26 2.39
N SER A 231 12.21 41.56 2.99
CA SER A 231 13.23 42.20 3.83
C SER A 231 14.00 43.29 3.07
N ARG A 232 14.42 43.04 1.83
CA ARG A 232 15.08 44.05 0.99
C ARG A 232 14.19 45.25 0.71
N GLN A 233 12.90 45.03 0.46
CA GLN A 233 11.95 46.12 0.25
C GLN A 233 11.76 46.96 1.51
N LEU A 234 11.66 46.33 2.69
CA LEU A 234 11.58 47.05 3.97
C LEU A 234 12.82 47.92 4.22
N THR A 235 14.03 47.37 4.07
CA THR A 235 15.27 48.15 4.22
C THR A 235 15.33 49.32 3.24
N ARG A 236 14.81 49.13 2.02
CA ARG A 236 14.72 50.22 1.04
C ARG A 236 13.73 51.29 1.49
N LEU A 237 12.55 50.93 1.99
CA LEU A 237 11.57 51.87 2.52
C LEU A 237 12.15 52.67 3.70
N GLU A 238 12.82 52.02 4.64
CA GLU A 238 13.52 52.69 5.74
C GLU A 238 14.57 53.68 5.23
N SER A 239 15.37 53.29 4.23
CA SER A 239 16.37 54.18 3.64
C SER A 239 15.74 55.39 2.92
N MET A 240 14.57 55.22 2.30
CA MET A 240 13.83 56.30 1.65
C MET A 240 13.17 57.23 2.67
N GLN A 241 12.64 56.69 3.78
CA GLN A 241 12.13 57.51 4.88
C GLN A 241 13.24 58.35 5.52
N ASN A 242 14.39 57.76 5.84
CA ASN A 242 15.53 58.49 6.40
C ASN A 242 16.05 59.59 5.45
N GLN A 243 16.02 59.36 4.13
CA GLN A 243 16.35 60.40 3.14
C GLN A 243 15.30 61.51 3.08
N MET A 244 14.01 61.18 3.21
CA MET A 244 12.93 62.18 3.22
C MET A 244 12.91 63.00 4.52
N GLU A 245 13.32 62.43 5.65
CA GLU A 245 13.47 63.17 6.92
C GLU A 245 14.67 64.11 6.89
N GLY A 246 15.83 63.65 6.41
CA GLY A 246 17.02 64.52 6.28
C GLY A 246 16.84 65.70 5.31
N VAL A 247 16.07 65.51 4.23
CA VAL A 247 15.75 66.61 3.28
C VAL A 247 14.74 67.60 3.86
N LYS A 248 13.95 67.22 4.87
CA LYS A 248 13.09 68.17 5.60
C LYS A 248 13.90 69.00 6.60
N GLU A 249 14.87 68.39 7.29
CA GLU A 249 15.77 69.11 8.22
C GLU A 249 16.75 70.06 7.51
N GLU A 250 17.13 69.80 6.26
CA GLU A 250 17.97 70.73 5.45
C GLU A 250 17.20 71.92 4.84
N ASN A 251 15.87 71.89 4.85
CA ASN A 251 15.01 72.93 4.25
C ASN A 251 14.24 73.78 5.27
N GLU A 252 14.46 73.57 6.58
CA GLU A 252 14.06 74.47 7.68
C GLU A 252 15.25 75.32 8.14
#